data_AF-A0A953UF78-F1
#
_entry.id   AF-A0A953UF78-F1
#
_cell.length_a   1.000
_cell.length_b   1.000
_cell.length_c   1.000
_cell.angle_alpha   90.00
_cell.angle_beta   90.00
_cell.angle_gamma   90.00
#
_symmetry.space_group_name_H-M   'P 1'
#
loop_
_entity.id
_entity.type
_entity.pdbx_description
1 polymer ?
#
loop_
_entity_poly.entity_id
_entity_poly.type
_entity_poly.pdbx_seq_one_letter_code
_entity_poly.pdbx_strand_id
1 'polypeptide(L)'
;MEIRIYFEGNKTLRTGFRQFFRGLEAAARQARSTIEFIAAKDGVSGYRKAIRSHPTSWNLLLKDSEQPMPLSPVQLCERLGIDSARVNDVFWMVELMESWFLADPEALAAYYGQGFSTSAIGATQDVEQIPKAEVLNRLRQAISNTKKRKYDKIGHAPHLLERLSAGRVKERARHCRTLFETISRRLERPAD
;
A
#
# COMPACT_ATOMS: atom_id res chain seq x y z
N MET A 1 2.38 14.41 16.69
CA MET A 1 3.35 14.34 15.56
C MET A 1 2.60 14.29 14.25
N GLU A 2 3.17 14.82 13.17
CA GLU A 2 2.61 14.68 11.83
C GLU A 2 3.33 13.55 11.07
N ILE A 3 2.57 12.61 10.51
CA ILE A 3 3.07 11.52 9.68
C ILE A 3 2.57 11.74 8.25
N ARG A 4 3.48 11.77 7.27
CA ARG A 4 3.16 12.08 5.88
C ARG A 4 3.56 10.90 5.00
N ILE A 5 2.58 10.16 4.48
CA ILE A 5 2.80 8.96 3.66
C ILE A 5 2.64 9.33 2.19
N TYR A 6 3.75 9.30 1.46
CA TYR A 6 3.84 9.61 0.04
C TYR A 6 3.72 8.36 -0.79
N PHE A 7 2.80 8.33 -1.74
CA PHE A 7 2.61 7.20 -2.65
C PHE A 7 2.57 7.64 -4.11
N GLU A 8 2.99 6.75 -4.99
CA GLU A 8 2.89 6.95 -6.43
C GLU A 8 1.47 6.64 -6.92
N GLY A 9 0.84 7.57 -7.65
CA GLY A 9 -0.45 7.31 -8.29
C GLY A 9 -1.43 8.47 -8.26
N ASN A 10 -2.69 8.16 -8.55
CA ASN A 10 -3.75 9.15 -8.67
C ASN A 10 -4.24 9.59 -7.27
N LYS A 11 -4.55 10.89 -7.12
CA LYS A 11 -5.18 11.45 -5.92
C LYS A 11 -6.49 10.75 -5.52
N THR A 12 -7.18 10.09 -6.46
CA THR A 12 -8.39 9.31 -6.17
C THR A 12 -8.12 8.14 -5.21
N LEU A 13 -6.91 7.59 -5.17
CA LEU A 13 -6.52 6.54 -4.22
C LEU A 13 -6.51 7.02 -2.77
N ARG A 14 -6.44 8.33 -2.53
CA ARG A 14 -6.38 8.90 -1.17
C ARG A 14 -7.57 8.46 -0.33
N THR A 15 -8.79 8.45 -0.88
CA THR A 15 -9.98 8.02 -0.14
C THR A 15 -9.89 6.54 0.22
N GLY A 16 -9.48 5.69 -0.72
CA GLY A 16 -9.25 4.27 -0.48
C GLY A 16 -8.18 4.00 0.57
N PHE A 17 -7.06 4.69 0.51
CA PHE A 17 -6.02 4.59 1.54
C PHE A 17 -6.52 5.01 2.92
N ARG A 18 -7.24 6.13 3.04
CA ARG A 18 -7.79 6.56 4.34
C ARG A 18 -8.72 5.52 4.94
N GLN A 19 -9.56 4.89 4.12
CA GLN A 19 -10.45 3.83 4.60
C GLN A 19 -9.70 2.57 4.99
N PHE A 20 -8.74 2.15 4.17
CA PHE A 20 -7.90 0.98 4.45
C PHE A 20 -7.07 1.16 5.73
N PHE A 21 -6.51 2.35 5.94
CA PHE A 21 -5.70 2.70 7.11
C PHE A 21 -6.51 3.32 8.27
N ARG A 22 -7.86 3.25 8.26
CA ARG A 22 -8.70 3.97 9.24
C ARG A 22 -8.37 3.65 10.70
N GLY A 23 -8.01 2.41 11.00
CA GLY A 23 -7.61 2.00 12.35
C GLY A 23 -6.31 2.66 12.80
N LEU A 24 -5.37 2.84 11.87
CA LEU A 24 -4.10 3.52 12.12
C LEU A 24 -4.31 5.04 12.25
N GLU A 25 -5.18 5.64 11.43
CA GLU A 25 -5.58 7.04 11.62
C GLU A 25 -6.26 7.25 12.99
N ALA A 26 -7.09 6.31 13.45
CA ALA A 26 -7.71 6.38 14.77
C ALA A 26 -6.69 6.29 15.91
N ALA A 27 -5.73 5.36 15.83
CA ALA A 27 -4.62 5.26 16.77
C ALA A 27 -3.76 6.54 16.79
N ALA A 28 -3.48 7.11 15.61
CA ALA A 28 -2.75 8.37 15.52
C ALA A 28 -3.48 9.51 16.23
N ARG A 29 -4.80 9.63 16.04
CA ARG A 29 -5.61 10.65 16.73
C ARG A 29 -5.56 10.49 18.25
N GLN A 30 -5.62 9.27 18.77
CA GLN A 30 -5.48 8.99 20.20
C GLN A 30 -4.11 9.42 20.72
N ALA A 31 -3.05 9.21 19.94
CA ALA A 31 -1.69 9.66 20.22
C ALA A 31 -1.41 11.14 19.86
N ARG A 32 -2.44 11.99 19.73
CA ARG A 32 -2.35 13.41 19.35
C ARG A 32 -1.47 13.64 18.10
N SER A 33 -1.62 12.74 17.14
CA SER A 33 -0.87 12.70 15.89
C SER A 33 -1.80 12.61 14.69
N THR A 34 -1.28 12.95 13.51
CA THR A 34 -2.04 12.93 12.25
C THR A 34 -1.32 12.06 11.22
N ILE A 35 -2.08 11.44 10.33
CA ILE A 35 -1.57 10.72 9.17
C ILE A 35 -2.16 11.36 7.92
N GLU A 36 -1.30 11.81 7.02
CA GLU A 36 -1.68 12.35 5.71
C GLU A 36 -1.21 11.42 4.59
N PHE A 37 -2.12 11.07 3.68
CA PHE A 37 -1.81 10.33 2.46
C PHE A 37 -1.66 11.30 1.29
N ILE A 38 -0.48 11.32 0.67
CA ILE A 38 -0.08 12.31 -0.33
C ILE A 38 0.27 11.59 -1.62
N ALA A 39 -0.60 11.75 -2.62
CA ALA A 39 -0.32 11.29 -3.97
C ALA A 39 0.75 12.17 -4.62
N ALA A 40 1.77 11.53 -5.18
CA ALA A 40 2.81 12.17 -5.98
C ALA A 40 2.94 11.49 -7.34
N LYS A 41 3.36 12.25 -8.36
CA LYS A 41 3.50 11.74 -9.74
C LYS A 41 4.51 10.58 -9.83
N ASP A 42 5.61 10.65 -9.09
CA ASP A 42 6.68 9.66 -9.09
C ASP A 42 7.04 9.14 -7.68
N GLY A 43 6.23 9.47 -6.66
CA GLY A 43 6.45 9.11 -5.24
C GLY A 43 7.71 9.75 -4.61
N VAL A 44 8.86 9.40 -5.17
CA VAL A 44 10.22 9.72 -4.75
C VAL A 44 10.51 11.21 -4.77
N SER A 45 10.14 11.94 -5.84
CA SER A 45 10.40 13.39 -5.87
C SER A 45 9.51 14.12 -4.88
N GLY A 46 8.27 13.65 -4.68
CA GLY A 46 7.37 14.12 -3.63
C GLY A 46 7.98 13.95 -2.24
N TYR A 47 8.46 12.75 -1.94
CA TYR A 47 9.15 12.43 -0.68
C TYR A 47 10.43 13.27 -0.48
N ARG A 48 11.29 13.38 -1.50
CA ARG A 48 12.52 14.19 -1.44
C ARG A 48 12.23 15.67 -1.18
N LYS A 49 11.14 16.20 -1.75
CA LYS A 49 10.71 17.58 -1.44
C LYS A 49 10.24 17.67 0.01
N ALA A 50 9.49 16.68 0.48
CA ALA A 50 8.92 16.63 1.81
C ALA A 50 9.95 16.60 2.93
N ILE A 51 11.00 15.79 2.81
CA ILE A 51 12.08 15.74 3.81
C ILE A 51 12.77 17.09 4.01
N ARG A 52 12.73 17.98 3.00
CA ARG A 52 13.28 19.34 3.09
C ARG A 52 12.25 20.36 3.60
N SER A 53 11.01 20.27 3.13
CA SER A 53 9.98 21.26 3.44
C SER A 53 9.20 20.98 4.73
N HIS A 54 9.21 19.73 5.21
CA HIS A 54 8.54 19.27 6.44
C HIS A 54 9.52 18.46 7.31
N PRO A 55 10.63 19.05 7.77
CA PRO A 55 11.69 18.32 8.48
C PRO A 55 11.27 17.83 9.88
N THR A 56 10.24 18.44 10.47
CA THR A 56 9.67 18.04 11.78
C THR A 56 8.62 16.95 11.66
N SER A 57 8.14 16.65 10.46
CA SER A 57 7.17 15.59 10.18
C SER A 57 7.90 14.28 9.91
N TRP A 58 7.29 13.15 10.29
CA TRP A 58 7.79 11.85 9.89
C TRP A 58 7.32 11.56 8.47
N ASN A 59 8.22 11.79 7.50
CA ASN A 59 7.94 11.58 6.09
C ASN A 59 8.20 10.12 5.75
N LEU A 60 7.21 9.45 5.18
CA LEU A 60 7.28 8.06 4.77
C LEU A 60 7.09 7.96 3.26
N LEU A 61 7.95 7.20 2.58
CA LEU A 61 7.75 6.85 1.18
C LEU A 61 7.14 5.46 1.09
N LEU A 62 6.01 5.33 0.39
CA LEU A 62 5.36 4.08 0.04
C LEU A 62 5.50 3.87 -1.47
N LYS A 63 6.47 3.03 -1.86
CA LYS A 63 6.91 2.88 -3.26
C LYS A 63 6.69 1.46 -3.76
N ASP A 64 6.00 1.32 -4.89
CA ASP A 64 5.92 0.07 -5.68
C ASP A 64 7.30 -0.23 -6.28
N SER A 65 7.83 -1.46 -6.16
CA SER A 65 9.16 -1.76 -6.72
C SER A 65 9.21 -1.80 -8.23
N GLU A 66 8.08 -2.02 -8.92
CA GLU A 66 7.97 -2.19 -10.39
C GLU A 66 8.88 -3.28 -11.01
N GLN A 67 9.70 -3.94 -10.17
CA GLN A 67 10.74 -4.92 -10.49
C GLN A 67 10.86 -5.90 -9.32
N PRO A 68 11.46 -7.09 -9.56
CA PRO A 68 11.82 -8.01 -8.50
C PRO A 68 12.62 -7.33 -7.41
N MET A 69 12.33 -7.79 -6.21
CA MET A 69 12.80 -7.26 -4.95
C MET A 69 14.34 -7.10 -4.90
N PRO A 70 14.94 -5.88 -4.85
CA PRO A 70 16.32 -5.73 -4.36
C PRO A 70 16.51 -6.42 -3.00
N LEU A 71 17.72 -6.91 -2.74
CA LEU A 71 18.02 -7.80 -1.62
C LEU A 71 17.92 -7.09 -0.26
N SER A 72 17.91 -5.74 -0.22
CA SER A 72 17.72 -4.98 1.03
C SER A 72 17.13 -3.57 0.84
N PRO A 73 16.49 -3.00 1.88
CA PRO A 73 16.06 -1.59 1.91
C PRO A 73 17.19 -0.56 1.67
N VAL A 74 18.43 -0.89 2.03
CA VAL A 74 19.60 -0.02 1.81
C VAL A 74 19.90 0.11 0.31
N GLN A 75 19.92 -1.01 -0.43
CA GLN A 75 20.12 -1.02 -1.87
C GLN A 75 19.04 -0.23 -2.62
N LEU A 76 17.80 -0.24 -2.09
CA LEU A 76 16.72 0.58 -2.63
C LEU A 76 16.99 2.08 -2.41
N CYS A 77 17.43 2.47 -1.22
CA CYS A 77 17.81 3.87 -0.96
C CYS A 77 18.93 4.32 -1.89
N GLU A 78 19.97 3.49 -2.10
CA GLU A 78 21.05 3.76 -3.05
C GLU A 78 20.53 3.98 -4.48
N ARG A 79 19.71 3.04 -5.00
CA ARG A 79 19.09 3.16 -6.33
C ARG A 79 18.24 4.42 -6.48
N LEU A 80 17.52 4.78 -5.42
CA LEU A 80 16.67 5.96 -5.38
C LEU A 80 17.43 7.23 -4.99
N GLY A 81 18.76 7.21 -4.81
CA GLY A 81 19.53 8.35 -4.32
C GLY A 81 18.93 8.98 -3.05
N ILE A 82 18.47 8.14 -2.13
CA ILE A 82 18.00 8.48 -0.79
C ILE A 82 19.11 8.11 0.18
N ASP A 83 19.37 8.97 1.16
CA ASP A 83 20.35 8.73 2.22
C ASP A 83 20.02 7.43 2.98
N SER A 84 21.02 6.55 3.16
CA SER A 84 20.86 5.28 3.87
C SER A 84 20.48 5.45 5.34
N ALA A 85 20.77 6.62 5.95
CA ALA A 85 20.28 6.97 7.28
C ALA A 85 18.73 7.01 7.35
N ARG A 86 18.05 7.14 6.20
CA ARG A 86 16.59 7.19 6.08
C ARG A 86 15.96 5.87 5.66
N VAL A 87 16.71 4.77 5.73
CA VAL A 87 16.23 3.44 5.34
C VAL A 87 14.94 3.03 6.07
N ASN A 88 14.77 3.46 7.33
CA ASN A 88 13.58 3.17 8.14
C ASN A 88 12.36 4.06 7.79
N ASP A 89 12.55 5.11 6.98
CA ASP A 89 11.49 6.00 6.50
C ASP A 89 10.95 5.57 5.12
N VAL A 90 11.65 4.64 4.45
CA VAL A 90 11.27 4.13 3.13
C VAL A 90 10.59 2.78 3.29
N PHE A 91 9.27 2.78 3.17
CA PHE A 91 8.46 1.59 3.19
C PHE A 91 8.25 1.06 1.79
N TRP A 92 8.70 -0.17 1.63
CA TRP A 92 8.54 -0.86 0.39
C TRP A 92 7.11 -1.38 0.26
N MET A 93 6.40 -0.93 -0.78
CA MET A 93 5.25 -1.65 -1.29
C MET A 93 5.73 -2.61 -2.37
N VAL A 94 5.19 -3.84 -2.35
CA VAL A 94 5.15 -4.86 -3.41
C VAL A 94 5.41 -4.38 -4.84
N GLU A 95 5.75 -5.27 -5.76
CA GLU A 95 5.83 -4.95 -7.21
C GLU A 95 4.63 -4.14 -7.73
N LEU A 96 3.44 -4.28 -7.12
CA LEU A 96 2.27 -3.45 -7.31
C LEU A 96 1.27 -3.54 -6.13
N MET A 97 0.57 -2.45 -5.84
CA MET A 97 -0.49 -2.37 -4.82
C MET A 97 -1.61 -3.40 -5.04
N GLU A 98 -1.93 -3.73 -6.29
CA GLU A 98 -2.98 -4.69 -6.65
C GLU A 98 -2.79 -6.09 -6.03
N SER A 99 -1.58 -6.43 -5.60
CA SER A 99 -1.31 -7.67 -4.84
C SER A 99 -2.17 -7.76 -3.58
N TRP A 100 -2.40 -6.65 -2.88
CA TRP A 100 -3.22 -6.59 -1.67
C TRP A 100 -4.68 -6.99 -1.93
N PHE A 101 -5.17 -6.84 -3.16
CA PHE A 101 -6.51 -7.29 -3.52
C PHE A 101 -6.65 -8.81 -3.44
N LEU A 102 -5.59 -9.55 -3.78
CA LEU A 102 -5.58 -11.02 -3.71
C LEU A 102 -5.62 -11.53 -2.26
N ALA A 103 -5.26 -10.69 -1.29
CA ALA A 103 -5.31 -11.04 0.12
C ALA A 103 -6.74 -11.11 0.67
N ASP A 104 -7.69 -10.41 0.04
CA ASP A 104 -9.11 -10.38 0.44
C ASP A 104 -10.05 -10.75 -0.73
N PRO A 105 -10.11 -12.03 -1.12
CA PRO A 105 -10.96 -12.50 -2.22
C PRO A 105 -12.45 -12.22 -1.99
N GLU A 106 -12.89 -12.12 -0.74
CA GLU A 106 -14.28 -11.81 -0.40
C GLU A 106 -14.63 -10.35 -0.74
N ALA A 107 -13.73 -9.40 -0.44
CA ALA A 107 -13.92 -8.01 -0.85
C ALA A 107 -13.97 -7.87 -2.38
N LEU A 108 -13.14 -8.63 -3.10
CA LEU A 108 -13.19 -8.70 -4.56
C LEU A 108 -14.51 -9.29 -5.07
N ALA A 109 -14.95 -10.41 -4.50
CA ALA A 109 -16.22 -11.04 -4.85
C ALA A 109 -17.40 -10.10 -4.61
N ALA A 110 -17.43 -9.40 -3.48
CA ALA A 110 -18.45 -8.41 -3.17
C ALA A 110 -18.46 -7.22 -4.16
N TYR A 111 -17.28 -6.76 -4.60
CA TYR A 111 -17.18 -5.63 -5.53
C TYR A 111 -17.52 -6.00 -6.98
N TYR A 112 -17.07 -7.18 -7.44
CA TYR A 112 -17.28 -7.62 -8.82
C TYR A 112 -18.61 -8.36 -9.04
N GLY A 113 -19.12 -9.00 -7.99
CA GLY A 113 -20.42 -9.66 -7.97
C GLY A 113 -20.47 -10.92 -8.82
N GLN A 114 -21.65 -11.18 -9.39
CA GLN A 114 -21.92 -12.37 -10.19
C GLN A 114 -20.87 -12.56 -11.30
N GLY A 115 -20.39 -13.81 -11.43
CA GLY A 115 -19.36 -14.18 -12.41
C GLY A 115 -17.91 -13.97 -11.93
N PHE A 116 -17.70 -13.47 -10.71
CA PHE A 116 -16.37 -13.41 -10.11
C PHE A 116 -15.90 -14.82 -9.73
N SER A 117 -14.70 -15.19 -10.19
CA SER A 117 -14.09 -16.48 -9.87
C SER A 117 -13.09 -16.34 -8.72
N THR A 118 -13.49 -16.75 -7.52
CA THR A 118 -12.62 -16.80 -6.35
C THR A 118 -11.47 -17.79 -6.52
N SER A 119 -11.69 -18.90 -7.24
CA SER A 119 -10.66 -19.91 -7.48
C SER A 119 -9.48 -19.37 -8.32
N ALA A 120 -9.74 -18.40 -9.22
CA ALA A 120 -8.70 -17.76 -10.03
C ALA A 120 -7.75 -16.85 -9.22
N ILE A 121 -8.14 -16.44 -8.00
CA ILE A 121 -7.24 -15.73 -7.08
C ILE A 121 -6.15 -16.66 -6.54
N GLY A 122 -6.50 -17.94 -6.37
CA GLY A 122 -5.62 -18.97 -5.85
C GLY A 122 -5.31 -18.83 -4.35
N ALA A 123 -4.64 -19.83 -3.82
CA ALA A 123 -4.08 -19.80 -2.47
C ALA A 123 -2.63 -19.31 -2.52
N THR A 124 -2.30 -18.31 -1.71
CA THR A 124 -0.91 -17.87 -1.53
C THR A 124 -0.78 -17.30 -0.13
N GLN A 125 0.24 -17.77 0.61
CA GLN A 125 0.50 -17.34 1.97
C GLN A 125 0.93 -15.87 2.02
N ASP A 126 1.78 -15.46 1.08
CA ASP A 126 2.27 -14.08 0.97
C ASP A 126 2.01 -13.54 -0.45
N VAL A 127 0.97 -12.71 -0.59
CA VAL A 127 0.57 -12.15 -1.90
C VAL A 127 1.59 -11.18 -2.45
N GLU A 128 2.52 -10.70 -1.62
CA GLU A 128 3.55 -9.75 -2.02
C GLU A 128 4.77 -10.42 -2.66
N GLN A 129 4.81 -11.76 -2.67
CA GLN A 129 5.79 -12.55 -3.42
C GLN A 129 5.32 -12.90 -4.84
N ILE A 130 4.05 -12.63 -5.16
CA ILE A 130 3.50 -12.96 -6.47
C ILE A 130 4.02 -11.93 -7.48
N PRO A 131 4.68 -12.36 -8.58
CA PRO A 131 5.15 -11.43 -9.60
C PRO A 131 4.00 -10.62 -10.21
N LYS A 132 4.29 -9.39 -10.61
CA LYS A 132 3.34 -8.44 -11.21
C LYS A 132 2.51 -9.04 -12.32
N ALA A 133 3.16 -9.75 -13.25
CA ALA A 133 2.49 -10.39 -14.38
C ALA A 133 1.44 -11.40 -13.90
N GLU A 134 1.74 -12.15 -12.85
CA GLU A 134 0.86 -13.17 -12.29
C GLU A 134 -0.28 -12.54 -11.47
N VAL A 135 -0.02 -11.49 -10.68
CA VAL A 135 -1.09 -10.73 -9.99
C VAL A 135 -2.13 -10.23 -10.99
N LEU A 136 -1.67 -9.58 -12.07
CA LEU A 136 -2.55 -9.04 -13.11
C LEU A 136 -3.28 -10.15 -13.88
N ASN A 137 -2.64 -11.30 -14.10
CA ASN A 137 -3.26 -12.45 -14.73
C ASN A 137 -4.38 -13.04 -13.87
N ARG A 138 -4.14 -13.27 -12.58
CA ARG A 138 -5.14 -13.76 -11.64
C ARG A 138 -6.34 -12.84 -11.54
N LEU A 139 -6.10 -11.52 -11.43
CA LEU A 139 -7.19 -10.54 -11.46
C LEU A 139 -7.99 -10.62 -12.77
N ARG A 140 -7.32 -10.68 -13.93
CA ARG A 140 -7.99 -10.80 -15.23
C ARG A 140 -8.85 -12.06 -15.32
N GLN A 141 -8.33 -13.21 -14.89
CA GLN A 141 -9.08 -14.46 -14.89
C GLN A 141 -10.28 -14.39 -13.95
N ALA A 142 -10.09 -13.87 -12.74
CA ALA A 142 -11.13 -13.76 -11.72
C ALA A 142 -12.30 -12.87 -12.15
N ILE A 143 -12.05 -11.84 -12.96
CA ILE A 143 -13.07 -10.84 -13.34
C ILE A 143 -13.65 -11.03 -14.73
N SER A 144 -13.10 -11.94 -15.55
CA SER A 144 -13.41 -12.07 -16.98
C SER A 144 -14.91 -12.30 -17.28
N ASN A 145 -15.59 -13.04 -16.41
CA ASN A 145 -17.02 -13.36 -16.51
C ASN A 145 -17.93 -12.40 -15.73
N THR A 146 -17.38 -11.37 -15.11
CA THR A 146 -18.16 -10.35 -14.39
C THR A 146 -18.68 -9.29 -15.35
N LYS A 147 -19.67 -8.48 -14.93
CA LYS A 147 -20.12 -7.32 -15.72
C LYS A 147 -19.00 -6.33 -16.04
N LYS A 148 -18.01 -6.18 -15.14
CA LYS A 148 -16.89 -5.23 -15.32
C LYS A 148 -15.83 -5.76 -16.29
N ARG A 149 -15.67 -7.09 -16.40
CA ARG A 149 -14.81 -7.86 -17.36
C ARG A 149 -13.31 -7.61 -17.32
N LYS A 150 -12.87 -6.40 -16.96
CA LYS A 150 -11.48 -5.98 -16.88
C LYS A 150 -11.25 -5.12 -15.64
N TYR A 151 -10.02 -5.12 -15.15
CA TYR A 151 -9.61 -4.28 -14.04
C TYR A 151 -9.24 -2.90 -14.59
N ASP A 152 -9.81 -1.85 -14.01
CA ASP A 152 -9.45 -0.46 -14.29
C ASP A 152 -8.70 0.09 -13.07
N LYS A 153 -7.41 0.39 -13.22
CA LYS A 153 -6.58 0.91 -12.13
C LYS A 153 -7.09 2.24 -11.58
N ILE A 154 -7.65 3.11 -12.40
CA ILE A 154 -8.12 4.42 -11.95
C ILE A 154 -9.53 4.30 -11.37
N GLY A 155 -10.39 3.54 -12.06
CA GLY A 155 -11.80 3.41 -11.71
C GLY A 155 -12.09 2.43 -10.57
N HIS A 156 -11.33 1.33 -10.45
CA HIS A 156 -11.64 0.26 -9.47
C HIS A 156 -10.76 0.33 -8.23
N ALA A 157 -9.49 0.68 -8.38
CA ALA A 157 -8.51 0.58 -7.28
C ALA A 157 -8.92 1.37 -6.03
N PRO A 158 -9.41 2.63 -6.11
CA PRO A 158 -9.88 3.35 -4.93
C PRO A 158 -11.01 2.61 -4.20
N HIS A 159 -12.01 2.12 -4.94
CA HIS A 159 -13.16 1.43 -4.37
C HIS A 159 -12.82 0.05 -3.79
N LEU A 160 -11.86 -0.64 -4.40
CA LEU A 160 -11.36 -1.90 -3.86
C LEU A 160 -10.62 -1.65 -2.55
N LEU A 161 -9.71 -0.68 -2.50
CA LEU A 161 -9.00 -0.29 -1.27
C LEU A 161 -9.96 0.07 -0.13
N GLU A 162 -11.06 0.78 -0.41
CA GLU A 162 -12.08 1.11 0.60
C GLU A 162 -12.74 -0.13 1.24
N ARG A 163 -12.76 -1.25 0.52
CA ARG A 163 -13.47 -2.48 0.91
C ARG A 163 -12.55 -3.52 1.54
N LEU A 164 -11.24 -3.42 1.34
CA LEU A 164 -10.29 -4.39 1.87
C LEU A 164 -10.32 -4.40 3.41
N SER A 165 -10.29 -5.60 3.98
CA SER A 165 -9.96 -5.78 5.38
C SER A 165 -8.46 -5.63 5.60
N ALA A 166 -8.06 -4.58 6.33
CA ALA A 166 -6.67 -4.42 6.75
C ALA A 166 -6.13 -5.62 7.55
N GLY A 167 -6.99 -6.33 8.29
CA GLY A 167 -6.60 -7.56 9.00
C GLY A 167 -6.15 -8.65 8.03
N ARG A 168 -7.00 -8.98 7.05
CA ARG A 168 -6.72 -10.01 6.04
C ARG A 168 -5.53 -9.67 5.16
N VAL A 169 -5.40 -8.40 4.78
CA VAL A 169 -4.23 -7.94 4.02
C VAL A 169 -2.97 -8.15 4.85
N LYS A 170 -2.92 -7.70 6.12
CA LYS A 170 -1.74 -7.89 6.97
C LYS A 170 -1.40 -9.36 7.21
N GLU A 171 -2.38 -10.26 7.27
CA GLU A 171 -2.12 -11.71 7.40
C GLU A 171 -1.36 -12.28 6.21
N ARG A 172 -1.61 -11.75 5.01
CA ARG A 172 -1.09 -12.30 3.75
C ARG A 172 -0.14 -11.37 3.01
N ALA A 173 0.20 -10.22 3.59
CA ALA A 173 1.06 -9.21 2.99
C ALA A 173 2.05 -8.69 4.04
N ARG A 174 3.26 -9.26 4.04
CA ARG A 174 4.27 -9.05 5.09
C ARG A 174 4.79 -7.60 5.19
N HIS A 175 4.97 -6.92 4.09
CA HIS A 175 5.41 -5.53 4.00
C HIS A 175 4.28 -4.59 4.41
N CYS A 176 3.04 -4.87 3.98
CA CYS A 176 1.87 -4.18 4.52
C CYS A 176 1.82 -4.31 6.06
N ARG A 177 2.00 -5.52 6.60
CA ARG A 177 2.08 -5.74 8.05
C ARG A 177 3.19 -4.93 8.71
N THR A 178 4.41 -4.98 8.18
CA THR A 178 5.56 -4.22 8.69
C THR A 178 5.29 -2.71 8.71
N LEU A 179 4.65 -2.16 7.67
CA LEU A 179 4.25 -0.76 7.62
C LEU A 179 3.30 -0.41 8.78
N PHE A 180 2.22 -1.17 8.96
CA PHE A 180 1.27 -0.95 10.06
C PHE A 180 1.95 -1.06 11.44
N GLU A 181 2.77 -2.09 11.64
CA GLU A 181 3.47 -2.32 12.91
C GLU A 181 4.49 -1.24 13.21
N THR A 182 5.18 -0.71 12.20
CA THR A 182 6.20 0.32 12.40
C THR A 182 5.56 1.66 12.75
N ILE A 183 4.47 2.02 12.07
CA ILE A 183 3.73 3.23 12.41
C ILE A 183 3.09 3.09 13.80
N SER A 184 2.48 1.95 14.11
CA SER A 184 1.86 1.72 15.44
C SER A 184 2.89 1.85 16.56
N ARG A 185 4.05 1.17 16.44
CA ARG A 185 5.16 1.29 17.41
C ARG A 185 5.66 2.72 17.56
N ARG A 186 5.70 3.50 16.47
CA ARG A 186 6.11 4.91 16.54
C ARG A 186 5.10 5.77 17.28
N LEU A 187 3.80 5.50 17.12
CA LEU A 187 2.72 6.20 17.80
C LEU A 187 2.66 5.89 19.31
N GLU A 188 3.10 4.70 19.72
CA GLU A 188 3.16 4.28 21.13
C GLU A 188 4.34 4.90 21.89
N ARG A 189 5.39 5.34 21.19
CA ARG A 189 6.54 5.99 21.84
C ARG A 189 6.12 7.40 22.31
N PRO A 190 6.41 7.77 23.58
CA PRO A 190 6.25 9.14 24.02
C PRO A 190 7.03 10.08 23.08
N ALA A 191 6.48 11.27 22.83
CA ALA A 191 7.23 12.31 22.16
C ALA A 191 8.37 12.75 23.10
N ASP A 192 9.60 12.38 22.77
CA ASP A 192 10.81 12.93 23.39
C ASP A 192 10.92 14.44 23.12
#